data_AF-A0A2R3JW43-F1
#
_entry.id   AF-A0A2R3JW43-F1
#
_cell.length_a   1.000
_cell.length_b   1.000
_cell.length_c   1.000
_cell.angle_alpha   90.00
_cell.angle_beta   90.00
_cell.angle_gamma   90.00
#
_symmetry.space_group_name_H-M   'P 1'
#
loop_
_entity.id
_entity.type
_entity.pdbx_description
1 polymer ?
#
loop_
_entity_poly.entity_id
_entity_poly.type
_entity_poly.pdbx_seq_one_letter_code
_entity_poly.pdbx_strand_id
1 'polypeptide(L)' 'MATDVEKTSLLDESMKDVFDWSDATLPVRDAIWNHFMDADTHDTDKTADEVAPYMNMDEEQLKTAVTKLLKA' A
#
# COMPACT_ATOMS: atom_id res chain seq x y z
N MET A 1 21.18 -10.58 -9.63
CA MET A 1 20.08 -9.97 -10.42
C MET A 1 19.30 -9.10 -9.44
N ALA A 2 19.64 -7.82 -9.38
CA ALA A 2 19.08 -6.86 -8.42
C ALA A 2 18.06 -5.99 -9.17
N THR A 3 16.86 -6.50 -9.35
CA THR A 3 15.74 -5.79 -10.00
C THR A 3 14.49 -5.74 -9.12
N ASP A 4 14.67 -5.86 -7.80
CA ASP A 4 13.58 -5.95 -6.81
C ASP A 4 13.73 -4.93 -5.65
N VAL A 5 14.83 -4.18 -5.62
CA VAL A 5 15.22 -3.35 -4.46
C VAL A 5 14.60 -1.95 -4.50
N GLU A 6 14.12 -1.48 -5.65
CA GLU A 6 13.57 -0.11 -5.77
C GLU A 6 12.06 -0.06 -5.48
N LYS A 7 11.32 -1.16 -5.68
CA LYS A 7 9.87 -1.22 -5.42
C LYS A 7 9.51 -1.26 -3.92
N THR A 8 10.47 -1.61 -3.08
CA THR A 8 10.29 -1.69 -1.63
C THR A 8 10.37 -0.33 -0.94
N SER A 9 11.02 0.69 -1.53
CA SER A 9 11.12 2.02 -0.89
C SER A 9 9.74 2.66 -0.66
N LEU A 10 8.87 2.69 -1.67
CA LEU A 10 7.61 3.44 -1.54
C LEU A 10 6.60 2.78 -0.59
N LEU A 11 6.55 1.45 -0.57
CA LEU A 11 5.66 0.69 0.32
C LEU A 11 6.09 0.80 1.78
N ASP A 12 7.40 0.94 2.03
CA ASP A 12 7.98 1.09 3.36
C ASP A 12 8.09 2.58 3.80
N GLU A 13 7.90 3.54 2.89
CA GLU A 13 7.79 4.97 3.24
C GLU A 13 6.47 5.28 3.96
N SER A 14 6.50 6.27 4.86
CA SER A 14 5.30 6.72 5.57
C SER A 14 4.31 7.37 4.60
N MET A 15 3.02 7.08 4.76
CA MET A 15 1.99 7.68 3.91
C MET A 15 2.05 9.20 3.87
N LYS A 16 2.30 9.86 4.99
CA LYS A 16 2.43 11.33 5.06
C LYS A 16 3.60 11.92 4.26
N ASP A 17 4.65 11.12 4.03
CA ASP A 17 5.82 11.55 3.27
C ASP A 17 5.59 11.34 1.76
N VAL A 18 4.77 10.34 1.41
CA VAL A 18 4.43 9.98 0.02
C VAL A 18 3.19 10.71 -0.51
N PHE A 19 2.21 10.97 0.34
CA PHE A 19 0.90 11.51 0.02
C PHE A 19 0.60 12.76 0.85
N ASP A 20 0.55 13.93 0.19
CA ASP A 20 0.29 15.22 0.86
C ASP A 20 -1.09 15.32 1.53
N TRP A 21 -2.02 14.42 1.20
CA TRP A 21 -3.38 14.39 1.74
C TRP A 21 -3.54 13.43 2.93
N SER A 22 -2.53 12.61 3.21
CA SER A 22 -2.56 11.66 4.33
C SER A 22 -1.66 12.17 5.44
N ASP A 23 -2.15 12.18 6.68
CA ASP A 23 -1.33 12.46 7.87
C ASP A 23 -0.83 11.16 8.54
N ALA A 24 -1.07 10.01 7.92
CA ALA A 24 -0.72 8.73 8.50
C ALA A 24 0.82 8.54 8.56
N THR A 25 1.34 8.30 9.76
CA THR A 25 2.74 7.93 9.99
C THR A 25 3.02 6.47 9.65
N LEU A 26 1.97 5.70 9.34
CA LEU A 26 2.04 4.30 8.97
C LEU A 26 2.68 4.17 7.58
N PRO A 27 3.44 3.10 7.31
CA PRO A 27 3.92 2.79 5.98
C PRO A 27 2.76 2.61 4.99
N VAL A 28 2.99 2.92 3.71
CA VAL A 28 1.97 2.75 2.65
C VAL A 28 1.45 1.30 2.60
N ARG A 29 2.33 0.31 2.70
CA ARG A 29 1.97 -1.12 2.79
C ARG A 29 0.93 -1.37 3.88
N ASP A 30 1.17 -0.84 5.06
CA ASP A 30 0.39 -1.13 6.26
C ASP A 30 -0.97 -0.43 6.20
N ALA A 31 -1.00 0.77 5.61
CA ALA A 31 -2.25 1.47 5.36
C ALA A 31 -3.16 0.75 4.36
N ILE A 32 -2.59 0.21 3.27
CA ILE A 32 -3.34 -0.62 2.31
C ILE A 32 -3.85 -1.87 3.01
N TRP A 33 -2.98 -2.56 3.77
CA TRP A 33 -3.34 -3.77 4.50
C TRP A 33 -4.50 -3.54 5.47
N ASN A 34 -4.44 -2.47 6.28
CA ASN A 34 -5.51 -2.15 7.23
C ASN A 34 -6.84 -1.86 6.55
N HIS A 35 -6.84 -1.17 5.39
CA HIS A 35 -8.08 -0.94 4.65
C HIS A 35 -8.75 -2.23 4.18
N PHE A 36 -7.96 -3.17 3.64
CA PHE A 36 -8.47 -4.47 3.24
C PHE A 36 -8.88 -5.32 4.45
N MET A 37 -8.14 -5.28 5.56
CA MET A 37 -8.55 -5.96 6.79
C MET A 37 -9.91 -5.47 7.30
N ASP A 38 -10.17 -4.18 7.27
CA ASP A 38 -11.49 -3.64 7.65
C ASP A 38 -12.60 -4.10 6.68
N ALA A 39 -12.29 -4.20 5.38
CA ALA A 39 -13.23 -4.65 4.36
C ALA A 39 -13.52 -6.17 4.41
N ASP A 40 -12.50 -6.98 4.67
CA ASP A 40 -12.54 -8.45 4.66
C ASP A 40 -12.82 -9.06 6.04
N THR A 41 -13.32 -8.28 7.01
CA THR A 41 -13.64 -8.77 8.37
C THR A 41 -12.42 -9.34 9.10
N HIS A 42 -11.24 -8.76 8.87
CA HIS A 42 -9.92 -9.19 9.37
C HIS A 42 -9.46 -10.57 8.86
N ASP A 43 -9.90 -10.97 7.67
CA ASP A 43 -9.38 -12.17 7.00
C ASP A 43 -7.98 -11.88 6.42
N THR A 44 -6.95 -12.40 7.10
CA THR A 44 -5.56 -12.20 6.70
C THR A 44 -5.19 -12.91 5.41
N ASP A 45 -5.85 -14.03 5.09
CA ASP A 45 -5.56 -14.79 3.87
C ASP A 45 -6.06 -14.02 2.65
N LYS A 46 -7.29 -13.51 2.71
CA LYS A 46 -7.84 -12.63 1.65
C LYS A 46 -7.07 -11.33 1.53
N THR A 47 -6.77 -10.69 2.65
CA THR A 47 -6.02 -9.44 2.66
C THR A 47 -4.67 -9.65 1.97
N ALA A 48 -3.97 -10.76 2.24
CA ALA A 48 -2.71 -11.09 1.59
C ALA A 48 -2.84 -11.22 0.07
N ASP A 49 -3.89 -11.90 -0.42
CA ASP A 49 -4.17 -12.02 -1.86
C ASP A 49 -4.50 -10.67 -2.50
N GLU A 50 -5.25 -9.81 -1.81
CA GLU A 50 -5.60 -8.47 -2.29
C GLU A 50 -4.39 -7.54 -2.31
N VAL A 51 -3.47 -7.60 -1.32
CA VAL A 51 -2.27 -6.74 -1.29
C VAL A 51 -1.12 -7.23 -2.17
N ALA A 52 -1.09 -8.53 -2.51
CA ALA A 52 -0.04 -9.12 -3.35
C ALA A 52 0.23 -8.39 -4.69
N PRO A 53 -0.78 -7.96 -5.47
CA PRO A 53 -0.54 -7.20 -6.70
C PRO A 53 0.11 -5.84 -6.43
N TYR A 54 -0.20 -5.17 -5.32
CA TYR A 54 0.37 -3.86 -4.97
C TYR A 54 1.88 -3.93 -4.72
N MET A 55 2.40 -5.08 -4.27
CA MET A 55 3.84 -5.29 -4.09
C MET A 55 4.62 -5.35 -5.40
N ASN A 56 3.94 -5.70 -6.49
CA ASN A 56 4.55 -5.87 -7.82
C ASN A 56 4.30 -4.67 -8.74
N MET A 57 3.39 -3.76 -8.38
CA MET A 57 3.09 -2.54 -9.15
C MET A 57 4.27 -1.57 -9.16
N ASP A 58 4.32 -0.73 -10.19
CA ASP A 58 5.26 0.39 -10.25
C ASP A 58 4.78 1.54 -9.35
N GLU A 59 5.70 2.39 -8.88
CA GLU A 59 5.39 3.46 -7.91
C GLU A 59 4.24 4.37 -8.33
N GLU A 60 4.17 4.78 -9.61
CA GLU A 60 3.09 5.64 -10.11
C GLU A 60 1.73 4.94 -10.07
N GLN A 61 1.70 3.66 -10.44
CA GLN A 61 0.49 2.84 -10.41
C GLN A 61 0.04 2.61 -8.97
N LEU A 62 1.00 2.30 -8.09
CA LEU A 62 0.77 2.12 -6.66
C LEU A 62 0.20 3.40 -6.05
N LYS A 63 0.84 4.56 -6.24
CA LYS A 63 0.33 5.85 -5.72
C LYS A 63 -1.09 6.13 -6.18
N THR A 64 -1.38 5.87 -7.46
CA THR A 64 -2.73 6.05 -8.02
C THR A 64 -3.74 5.11 -7.39
N ALA A 65 -3.40 3.83 -7.27
CA ALA A 65 -4.26 2.81 -6.68
C ALA A 65 -4.53 3.10 -5.20
N VAL A 66 -3.48 3.37 -4.42
CA VAL A 66 -3.55 3.73 -3.00
C VAL A 66 -4.37 4.99 -2.79
N THR A 67 -4.14 6.04 -3.58
CA THR A 67 -4.95 7.27 -3.50
C THR A 67 -6.42 6.97 -3.77
N LYS A 68 -6.73 6.14 -4.76
CA LYS A 68 -8.12 5.77 -5.06
C LYS A 68 -8.76 4.92 -3.94
N LEU A 69 -7.96 4.11 -3.26
CA LEU A 69 -8.41 3.18 -2.23
C LEU A 69 -8.62 3.86 -0.87
N LEU A 70 -7.67 4.71 -0.46
CA LEU A 70 -7.63 5.33 0.87
C LEU A 70 -8.19 6.75 0.93
N LYS A 71 -8.27 7.47 -0.19
CA LYS A 71 -8.90 8.81 -0.28
C LYS A 71 -10.41 8.74 -0.58
N ALA A 72 -10.99 7.53 -0.55
CA ALA A 72 -12.40 7.30 -0.84
C ALA A 72 -13.33 7.91 0.22
#